data_AF-A0A7S3EYP5-F1
#
_entry.id   AF-A0A7S3EYP5-F1
#
_cell.length_a   1.000
_cell.length_b   1.000
_cell.length_c   1.000
_cell.angle_alpha   90.00
_cell.angle_beta   90.00
_cell.angle_gamma   90.00
#
_symmetry.space_group_name_H-M   'P 1'
#
loop_
_entity.id
_entity.type
_entity.pdbx_description
1 polymer ?
#
loop_
_entity_poly.entity_id
_entity_poly.type
_entity_poly.pdbx_seq_one_letter_code
_entity_poly.pdbx_strand_id
1 'polypeptide(L)'
;TAFLGAPDVPEPWDPLKLTELYKVSGNNPDVAWLREAELKHGRMAMLAVVGIIVQSSGAHLPGSAEVSFGDSNWVTAPSSLPAAAWGQVIAAIGLEEGRNAKGLYDLWNGQTDKREPGDNGWGKSFLSSDPVAADKMRLKELKNGRLAMIAFMGIASNHFIPGALPGCMYS
;
A
#
# COMPACT_ATOMS: atom_id res chain seq x y z
N THR A 1 -11.15 12.60 -10.93
CA THR A 1 -11.54 12.90 -12.33
C THR A 1 -10.52 13.88 -12.90
N ALA A 2 -9.87 13.57 -14.03
CA ALA A 2 -8.93 14.48 -14.68
C ALA A 2 -9.41 14.75 -16.11
N PHE A 3 -9.44 16.03 -16.46
CA PHE A 3 -10.05 16.60 -17.66
C PHE A 3 -9.40 16.10 -18.95
N LEU A 4 -10.24 15.73 -19.92
CA LEU A 4 -9.86 15.39 -21.29
C LEU A 4 -9.34 16.64 -22.04
N GLY A 5 -8.14 16.57 -22.63
CA GLY A 5 -7.76 17.45 -23.74
C GLY A 5 -6.56 18.41 -23.59
N ALA A 6 -5.56 18.15 -22.73
CA ALA A 6 -4.29 18.90 -22.81
C ALA A 6 -3.22 18.10 -23.60
N PRO A 7 -2.41 18.75 -24.45
CA PRO A 7 -1.53 18.09 -25.43
C PRO A 7 -0.36 17.28 -24.83
N ASP A 8 -0.09 17.44 -23.53
CA ASP A 8 1.06 16.81 -22.85
C ASP A 8 0.63 15.97 -21.63
N VAL A 9 -0.64 15.57 -21.55
CA VAL A 9 -1.10 14.68 -20.46
C VAL A 9 -0.56 13.28 -20.75
N PRO A 10 0.26 12.68 -19.86
CA PRO A 10 0.66 11.30 -20.01
C PRO A 10 -0.60 10.44 -20.01
N GLU A 11 -0.83 9.71 -21.10
CA GLU A 11 -1.93 8.75 -21.16
C GLU A 11 -1.83 7.80 -19.96
N PRO A 12 -2.96 7.47 -19.29
CA PRO A 12 -2.97 6.45 -18.26
C PRO A 12 -2.40 5.15 -18.82
N TRP A 13 -1.38 4.61 -18.15
CA TRP A 13 -0.77 3.34 -18.55
C TRP A 13 -1.76 2.19 -18.36
N ASP A 14 -2.42 1.79 -19.44
CA ASP A 14 -3.36 0.66 -19.46
C ASP A 14 -3.28 -0.11 -20.80
N PRO A 15 -2.20 -0.90 -21.03
CA PRO A 15 -2.05 -1.67 -22.26
C PRO A 15 -3.09 -2.80 -22.41
N LEU A 16 -3.70 -3.24 -21.30
CA LEU A 16 -4.65 -4.36 -21.27
C LEU A 16 -6.12 -3.90 -21.15
N LYS A 17 -6.37 -2.58 -21.13
CA LYS A 17 -7.71 -1.99 -20.99
C LYS A 17 -8.47 -2.49 -19.76
N LEU A 18 -7.76 -2.72 -18.65
CA LEU A 18 -8.37 -3.20 -17.41
C LEU A 18 -9.36 -2.17 -16.85
N THR A 19 -9.16 -0.90 -17.15
CA THR A 19 -10.07 0.18 -16.78
C THR A 19 -11.42 0.11 -17.52
N GLU A 20 -11.53 -0.63 -18.62
CA GLU A 20 -12.77 -0.76 -19.39
C GLU A 20 -13.58 -2.01 -19.04
N LEU A 21 -13.06 -2.89 -18.16
CA LEU A 21 -13.70 -4.16 -17.84
C LEU A 21 -15.09 -4.00 -17.22
N TYR A 22 -15.35 -2.92 -16.47
CA TYR A 22 -16.68 -2.63 -15.92
C TYR A 22 -17.74 -2.43 -17.02
N LYS A 23 -17.35 -2.01 -18.23
CA LYS A 23 -18.25 -1.86 -19.38
C LYS A 23 -18.63 -3.21 -20.02
N VAL A 24 -17.83 -4.24 -19.77
CA VAL A 24 -18.00 -5.59 -20.33
C VAL A 24 -18.95 -6.44 -19.48
N SER A 25 -18.93 -6.26 -18.15
CA SER A 25 -19.82 -6.98 -17.23
C SER A 25 -20.00 -6.21 -15.92
N GLY A 26 -21.24 -6.14 -15.41
CA GLY A 26 -21.56 -5.51 -14.12
C GLY A 26 -20.99 -6.25 -12.89
N ASN A 27 -20.37 -7.42 -13.09
CA ASN A 27 -19.61 -8.11 -12.04
C ASN A 27 -18.14 -7.67 -11.95
N ASN A 28 -17.67 -6.80 -12.84
CA ASN A 28 -16.28 -6.34 -12.84
C ASN A 28 -16.12 -5.08 -11.98
N PRO A 29 -14.98 -4.91 -11.31
CA PRO A 29 -14.74 -3.74 -10.46
C PRO A 29 -14.63 -2.46 -11.30
N ASP A 30 -15.22 -1.37 -10.80
CA ASP A 30 -15.04 -0.04 -11.37
C ASP A 30 -13.60 0.50 -11.19
N VAL A 31 -13.23 1.49 -11.99
CA VAL A 31 -11.93 2.18 -11.91
C VAL A 31 -11.68 2.78 -10.52
N ALA A 32 -12.72 3.24 -9.82
CA ALA A 32 -12.61 3.76 -8.46
C ALA A 32 -12.14 2.69 -7.46
N TRP A 33 -12.60 1.44 -7.63
CA TRP A 33 -12.14 0.31 -6.83
C TRP A 33 -10.68 -0.05 -7.12
N LEU A 34 -10.30 -0.12 -8.40
CA LEU A 34 -8.92 -0.40 -8.81
C LEU A 34 -7.95 0.66 -8.26
N ARG A 35 -8.39 1.91 -8.23
CA ARG A 35 -7.64 3.03 -7.67
C ARG A 35 -7.44 2.90 -6.15
N GLU A 36 -8.48 2.51 -5.42
CA GLU A 36 -8.40 2.24 -3.99
C GLU A 36 -7.44 1.07 -3.70
N ALA A 37 -7.55 0.00 -4.49
CA ALA A 37 -6.67 -1.16 -4.37
C ALA A 37 -5.20 -0.77 -4.59
N GLU A 38 -4.90 0.00 -5.63
CA GLU A 38 -3.54 0.50 -5.89
C GLU A 38 -2.98 1.32 -4.71
N LEU A 39 -3.79 2.19 -4.11
CA LEU A 39 -3.38 3.01 -2.97
C LEU A 39 -3.12 2.18 -1.72
N LYS A 40 -3.97 1.19 -1.40
CA LYS A 40 -3.76 0.29 -0.25
C LYS A 40 -2.49 -0.54 -0.41
N HIS A 41 -2.30 -1.17 -1.56
CA HIS A 41 -1.08 -1.95 -1.83
C HIS A 41 0.17 -1.07 -1.82
N GLY A 42 0.09 0.14 -2.38
CA GLY A 42 1.18 1.12 -2.33
C GLY A 42 1.57 1.51 -0.90
N ARG A 43 0.60 1.83 -0.04
CA ARG A 43 0.84 2.15 1.38
C ARG A 43 1.46 0.98 2.14
N MET A 44 0.92 -0.22 1.95
CA MET A 44 1.46 -1.43 2.59
C MET A 44 2.89 -1.73 2.12
N ALA A 45 3.17 -1.58 0.83
CA ALA A 45 4.52 -1.77 0.30
C ALA A 45 5.50 -0.71 0.80
N MET A 46 5.09 0.56 0.91
CA MET A 46 5.93 1.62 1.49
C MET A 46 6.30 1.31 2.95
N LEU A 47 5.33 0.88 3.76
CA LEU A 47 5.58 0.47 5.15
C LEU A 47 6.46 -0.79 5.24
N ALA A 48 6.24 -1.77 4.35
CA ALA A 48 7.05 -2.99 4.32
C ALA A 48 8.52 -2.71 4.00
N VAL A 49 8.80 -1.89 2.97
CA VAL A 49 10.18 -1.53 2.60
C VAL A 49 10.88 -0.76 3.73
N VAL A 50 10.21 0.21 4.35
CA VAL A 50 10.76 0.93 5.51
C VAL A 50 11.01 -0.03 6.68
N GLY A 51 10.07 -0.94 6.97
CA GLY A 51 10.21 -1.95 8.01
C GLY A 51 11.41 -2.87 7.80
N ILE A 52 11.62 -3.36 6.58
CA ILE A 52 12.80 -4.18 6.23
C ILE A 52 14.09 -3.40 6.46
N ILE A 53 14.17 -2.13 6.02
CA ILE A 53 15.35 -1.30 6.20
C ILE A 53 15.64 -1.06 7.69
N VAL A 54 14.62 -0.70 8.47
CA VAL A 54 14.75 -0.44 9.92
C VAL A 54 15.20 -1.71 10.65
N GLN A 55 14.58 -2.86 10.38
CA GLN A 55 14.95 -4.13 11.02
C GLN A 55 16.38 -4.55 10.64
N SER A 56 16.74 -4.38 9.37
CA SER A 56 18.08 -4.70 8.86
C SER A 56 19.16 -3.77 9.42
N SER A 57 18.79 -2.54 9.82
CA SER A 57 19.71 -1.60 10.48
C SER A 57 20.05 -1.98 11.93
N GLY A 58 19.37 -2.99 12.48
CA GLY A 58 19.54 -3.42 13.88
C GLY A 58 18.80 -2.54 14.88
N ALA A 59 18.00 -1.57 14.42
CA ALA A 59 17.15 -0.77 15.28
C ALA A 59 15.94 -1.60 15.73
N HIS A 60 15.94 -2.03 16.99
CA HIS A 60 14.83 -2.75 17.60
C HIS A 60 14.41 -2.10 18.91
N LEU A 61 13.16 -2.33 19.31
CA LEU A 61 12.67 -1.90 20.61
C LEU A 61 13.33 -2.73 21.73
N PRO A 62 13.46 -2.20 22.96
CA PRO A 62 13.89 -2.99 24.10
C PRO A 62 12.88 -4.12 24.35
N GLY A 63 13.35 -5.36 24.34
CA GLY A 63 12.52 -6.55 24.62
C GLY A 63 12.21 -6.72 26.10
N SER A 64 11.24 -7.59 26.39
CA SER A 64 10.94 -8.08 27.74
C SER A 64 11.43 -9.53 27.88
N ALA A 65 11.36 -10.10 29.09
CA ALA A 65 11.75 -11.50 29.33
C ALA A 65 10.96 -12.53 28.50
N GLU A 66 9.79 -12.14 27.97
CA GLU A 66 8.88 -13.01 27.20
C GLU A 66 8.96 -12.78 25.69
N VAL A 67 9.47 -11.63 25.23
CA VAL A 67 9.56 -11.27 23.81
C VAL A 67 10.88 -10.59 23.50
N SER A 68 11.72 -11.27 22.71
CA SER A 68 12.96 -10.71 22.17
C SER A 68 12.71 -10.13 20.78
N PHE A 69 13.12 -8.88 20.57
CA PHE A 69 13.08 -8.20 19.26
C PHE A 69 14.47 -8.14 18.59
N GLY A 70 15.44 -8.91 19.10
CA GLY A 70 16.83 -8.85 18.65
C GLY A 70 17.11 -9.50 17.28
N ASP A 71 16.12 -10.17 16.68
CA ASP A 71 16.29 -10.80 15.36
C ASP A 71 16.36 -9.75 14.25
N SER A 72 17.56 -9.48 13.74
CA SER A 72 17.78 -8.52 12.65
C SER A 72 17.31 -9.02 11.28
N ASN A 73 16.99 -10.31 11.16
CA ASN A 73 16.53 -10.90 9.90
C ASN A 73 15.01 -10.71 9.75
N TRP A 74 14.63 -9.91 8.74
CA TRP A 74 13.24 -9.55 8.46
C TRP A 74 12.34 -10.75 8.08
N VAL A 75 12.93 -11.88 7.66
CA VAL A 75 12.17 -13.09 7.29
C VAL A 75 11.85 -13.97 8.48
N THR A 76 12.77 -14.07 9.45
CA THR A 76 12.61 -14.94 10.61
C THR A 76 12.06 -14.20 11.83
N ALA A 77 12.21 -12.88 11.89
CA ALA A 77 11.62 -12.05 12.94
C ALA A 77 10.09 -12.21 13.09
N PRO A 78 9.29 -12.39 12.03
CA PRO A 78 7.85 -12.59 12.17
C PRO A 78 7.49 -13.96 12.77
N SER A 79 8.31 -15.00 12.56
CA SER A 79 8.05 -16.35 13.08
C SER A 79 8.55 -16.57 14.52
N SER A 80 9.43 -15.71 15.04
CA SER A 80 9.88 -15.76 16.43
C SER A 80 8.93 -15.10 17.42
N LEU A 81 7.91 -14.37 16.93
CA LEU A 81 6.90 -13.72 17.77
C LEU A 81 5.83 -14.69 18.30
N PRO A 82 5.38 -14.53 19.56
CA PRO A 82 4.29 -15.35 20.10
C PRO A 82 2.96 -15.09 19.36
N ALA A 83 2.12 -16.12 19.25
CA ALA A 83 0.82 -16.03 18.57
C ALA A 83 -0.11 -14.93 19.12
N ALA A 84 0.02 -14.58 20.40
CA ALA A 84 -0.72 -13.49 21.02
C ALA A 84 -0.35 -12.10 20.43
N ALA A 85 0.93 -11.88 20.08
CA ALA A 85 1.38 -10.63 19.45
C ALA A 85 0.78 -10.50 18.04
N TRP A 86 0.77 -11.60 17.27
CA TRP A 86 0.09 -11.65 15.98
C TRP A 86 -1.42 -11.41 16.09
N GLY A 87 -2.07 -11.97 17.12
CA GLY A 87 -3.47 -11.74 17.40
C GLY A 87 -3.78 -10.25 17.62
N GLN A 88 -2.92 -9.52 18.33
CA GLN A 88 -3.07 -8.08 18.53
C GLN A 88 -2.90 -7.29 17.24
N VAL A 89 -1.89 -7.62 16.43
CA VAL A 89 -1.65 -6.96 15.14
C VAL A 89 -2.82 -7.17 14.19
N ILE A 90 -3.27 -8.41 14.02
CA ILE A 90 -4.41 -8.75 13.15
C ILE A 90 -5.70 -8.12 13.67
N ALA A 91 -5.92 -8.10 14.99
CA ALA A 91 -7.10 -7.44 15.57
C ALA A 91 -7.07 -5.92 15.32
N ALA A 92 -5.90 -5.27 15.46
CA ALA A 92 -5.77 -3.85 15.18
C ALA A 92 -6.03 -3.52 13.70
N ILE A 93 -5.47 -4.32 12.78
CA ILE A 93 -5.73 -4.20 11.34
C ILE A 93 -7.22 -4.42 11.06
N GLY A 94 -7.82 -5.47 11.61
CA GLY A 94 -9.23 -5.80 11.42
C GLY A 94 -10.19 -4.72 11.95
N LEU A 95 -9.84 -4.05 13.04
CA LEU A 95 -10.63 -2.92 13.55
C LEU A 95 -10.53 -1.68 12.64
N GLU A 96 -9.33 -1.37 12.13
CA GLU A 96 -9.12 -0.26 11.19
C GLU A 96 -9.85 -0.52 9.87
N GLU A 97 -9.63 -1.70 9.29
CA GLU A 97 -10.26 -2.09 8.04
C GLU A 97 -11.78 -2.23 8.20
N GLY A 98 -12.26 -2.77 9.32
CA GLY A 98 -13.68 -2.86 9.64
C GLY A 98 -14.36 -1.50 9.75
N ARG A 99 -13.65 -0.48 10.29
CA ARG A 99 -14.13 0.90 10.29
C ARG A 99 -14.21 1.48 8.88
N ASN A 100 -13.21 1.16 8.06
CA ASN A 100 -13.08 1.63 6.68
C ASN A 100 -13.82 0.78 5.65
N ALA A 101 -14.46 -0.33 6.02
CA ALA A 101 -15.22 -1.19 5.11
C ALA A 101 -16.55 -0.53 4.67
N LYS A 102 -17.07 0.43 5.45
CA LYS A 102 -18.26 1.20 5.08
C LYS A 102 -17.96 2.05 3.84
N GLY A 103 -18.66 1.79 2.74
CA GLY A 103 -18.48 2.46 1.45
C GLY A 103 -17.54 1.75 0.46
N LEU A 104 -16.92 0.63 0.86
CA LEU A 104 -16.06 -0.15 -0.03
C LEU A 104 -16.87 -0.86 -1.13
N TYR A 105 -18.05 -1.40 -0.77
CA TYR A 105 -18.99 -1.97 -1.76
C TYR A 105 -19.54 -0.92 -2.74
N ASP A 106 -19.64 0.34 -2.31
CA ASP A 106 -20.12 1.43 -3.17
C ASP A 106 -19.06 1.78 -4.24
N LEU A 107 -17.77 1.67 -3.92
CA LEU A 107 -16.66 1.81 -4.88
C LEU A 107 -16.62 0.70 -5.93
N TRP A 108 -17.08 -0.52 -5.60
CA TRP A 108 -17.20 -1.61 -6.56
C TRP A 108 -18.18 -1.26 -7.68
N ASN A 109 -19.27 -0.57 -7.33
CA ASN A 109 -20.31 -0.11 -8.25
C ASN A 109 -20.05 1.28 -8.84
N GLY A 110 -18.87 1.87 -8.62
CA GLY A 110 -18.49 3.19 -9.12
C GLY A 110 -19.17 4.38 -8.43
N GLN A 111 -19.91 4.15 -7.33
CA GLN A 111 -20.53 5.20 -6.54
C GLN A 111 -19.51 5.82 -5.59
N THR A 112 -18.97 6.99 -5.96
CA THR A 112 -17.98 7.74 -5.18
C THR A 112 -18.62 8.78 -4.23
N ASP A 113 -19.95 8.86 -4.18
CA ASP A 113 -20.71 9.89 -3.44
C ASP A 113 -20.46 9.88 -1.93
N LYS A 114 -20.09 8.73 -1.35
CA LYS A 114 -19.87 8.59 0.10
C LYS A 114 -18.39 8.56 0.50
N ARG A 115 -17.49 8.24 -0.43
CA ARG A 115 -16.05 8.06 -0.16
C ARG A 115 -15.23 8.24 -1.43
N GLU A 116 -14.22 9.12 -1.36
CA GLU A 116 -13.18 9.21 -2.37
C GLU A 116 -12.15 8.08 -2.20
N PRO A 117 -11.63 7.49 -3.29
CA PRO A 117 -10.52 6.55 -3.22
C PRO A 117 -9.31 7.17 -2.50
N GLY A 118 -8.83 6.50 -1.46
CA GLY A 118 -7.67 6.86 -0.63
C GLY A 118 -8.02 7.47 0.72
N ASP A 119 -9.29 7.80 0.97
CA ASP A 119 -9.75 8.48 2.18
C ASP A 119 -10.22 7.49 3.27
N ASN A 120 -9.35 7.26 4.27
CA ASN A 120 -9.65 6.43 5.46
C ASN A 120 -10.23 7.25 6.64
N GLY A 121 -10.56 8.53 6.42
CA GLY A 121 -11.04 9.43 7.48
C GLY A 121 -10.00 9.71 8.58
N TRP A 122 -8.74 9.33 8.38
CA TRP A 122 -7.60 9.64 9.25
C TRP A 122 -6.66 10.59 8.51
N GLY A 123 -6.23 11.67 9.17
CA GLY A 123 -5.20 12.55 8.63
C GLY A 123 -5.64 13.58 7.59
N LYS A 124 -6.95 13.84 7.42
CA LYS A 124 -7.45 14.95 6.57
C LYS A 124 -6.86 16.31 6.95
N SER A 125 -6.47 16.48 8.21
CA SER A 125 -5.80 17.69 8.69
C SER A 125 -4.36 17.87 8.18
N PHE A 126 -3.71 16.82 7.67
CA PHE A 126 -2.34 16.90 7.14
C PHE A 126 -2.32 17.22 5.64
N LEU A 127 -3.48 17.21 4.99
CA LEU A 127 -3.61 17.57 3.58
C LEU A 127 -3.77 19.09 3.47
N SER A 128 -3.02 19.71 2.57
CA SER A 128 -3.15 21.14 2.29
C SER A 128 -4.57 21.45 1.81
N SER A 129 -5.14 22.56 2.28
CA SER A 129 -6.47 23.02 1.89
C SER A 129 -6.55 23.41 0.40
N ASP A 130 -5.41 23.65 -0.24
CA ASP A 130 -5.34 23.97 -1.67
C ASP A 130 -5.45 22.70 -2.54
N PRO A 131 -6.42 22.63 -3.47
CA PRO A 131 -6.66 21.42 -4.28
C PRO A 131 -5.46 21.05 -5.16
N VAL A 132 -4.76 22.04 -5.72
CA VAL A 132 -3.57 21.82 -6.56
C VAL A 132 -2.40 21.25 -5.76
N ALA A 133 -2.23 21.70 -4.51
CA ALA A 133 -1.19 21.19 -3.63
C ALA A 133 -1.53 19.77 -3.15
N ALA A 134 -2.80 19.51 -2.83
CA ALA A 134 -3.31 18.20 -2.47
C ALA A 134 -3.09 17.18 -3.61
N ASP A 135 -3.37 17.55 -4.86
CA ASP A 135 -3.18 16.66 -6.01
C ASP A 135 -1.70 16.36 -6.27
N LYS A 136 -0.82 17.34 -6.09
CA LYS A 136 0.64 17.10 -6.14
C LYS A 136 1.09 16.10 -5.06
N MET A 137 0.52 16.17 -3.85
CA MET A 137 0.85 15.22 -2.78
C MET A 137 0.31 13.82 -3.07
N ARG A 138 -0.93 13.70 -3.57
CA ARG A 138 -1.51 12.43 -4.03
C ARG A 138 -0.67 11.78 -5.14
N LEU A 139 -0.15 12.57 -6.07
CA LEU A 139 0.75 12.09 -7.12
C LEU A 139 2.10 11.60 -6.56
N LYS A 140 2.65 12.28 -5.55
CA LYS A 140 3.89 11.84 -4.88
C LYS A 140 3.68 10.52 -4.15
N GLU A 141 2.60 10.40 -3.38
CA GLU A 141 2.21 9.16 -2.70
C GLU A 141 2.10 8.01 -3.71
N LEU A 142 1.40 8.25 -4.83
CA LEU A 142 1.23 7.22 -5.85
C LEU A 142 2.55 6.76 -6.46
N LYS A 143 3.42 7.70 -6.84
CA LYS A 143 4.71 7.38 -7.46
C LYS A 143 5.61 6.60 -6.49
N ASN A 144 5.63 7.00 -5.23
CA ASN A 144 6.38 6.28 -4.18
C ASN A 144 5.77 4.90 -3.91
N GLY A 145 4.45 4.77 -3.89
CA GLY A 145 3.76 3.48 -3.73
C GLY A 145 4.08 2.50 -4.86
N ARG A 146 4.03 2.97 -6.12
CA ARG A 146 4.40 2.15 -7.29
C ARG A 146 5.85 1.66 -7.23
N LEU A 147 6.77 2.57 -6.88
CA LEU A 147 8.17 2.22 -6.70
C LEU A 147 8.35 1.20 -5.56
N ALA A 148 7.69 1.41 -4.43
CA ALA A 148 7.77 0.53 -3.27
C ALA A 148 7.25 -0.89 -3.55
N MET A 149 6.17 -1.03 -4.32
CA MET A 149 5.65 -2.35 -4.71
C MET A 149 6.69 -3.14 -5.51
N ILE A 150 7.38 -2.50 -6.46
CA ILE A 150 8.44 -3.14 -7.25
C ILE A 150 9.66 -3.44 -6.36
N ALA A 151 10.04 -2.50 -5.49
CA ALA A 151 11.17 -2.66 -4.58
C ALA A 151 10.97 -3.85 -3.62
N PHE A 152 9.78 -3.97 -3.02
CA PHE A 152 9.45 -5.08 -2.13
C PHE A 152 9.53 -6.42 -2.85
N MET A 153 8.98 -6.52 -4.06
CA MET A 153 9.09 -7.74 -4.88
C MET A 153 10.54 -8.07 -5.21
N GLY A 154 11.36 -7.06 -5.54
CA GLY A 154 12.79 -7.26 -5.79
C GLY A 154 13.55 -7.78 -4.58
N ILE A 155 13.26 -7.26 -3.38
CA ILE A 155 13.84 -7.74 -2.12
C ILE A 155 13.41 -9.20 -1.85
N ALA A 156 12.11 -9.49 -2.02
CA ALA A 156 11.59 -10.85 -1.83
C ALA A 156 12.20 -11.85 -2.82
N SER A 157 12.33 -11.49 -4.10
CA SER A 157 12.97 -12.35 -5.10
C SER A 157 14.45 -12.60 -4.81
N ASN A 158 15.18 -11.60 -4.31
CA ASN A 158 16.58 -11.77 -3.92
C ASN A 158 16.77 -12.69 -2.71
N HIS A 159 15.80 -12.72 -1.79
CA HIS A 159 15.82 -13.64 -0.65
C HIS A 159 15.66 -15.10 -1.09
N PHE A 160 14.68 -15.39 -1.97
CA PHE A 160 14.48 -16.75 -2.46
C PHE A 160 15.54 -17.20 -3.46
N ILE A 161 16.07 -16.27 -4.26
CA ILE A 161 17.10 -16.53 -5.28
C ILE A 161 18.25 -15.54 -5.05
N PRO A 162 19.29 -15.94 -4.31
CA PRO A 162 20.44 -15.07 -4.04
C PRO A 162 21.08 -14.57 -5.34
N GLY A 163 21.17 -13.25 -5.49
CA GLY A 163 21.77 -12.62 -6.68
C GLY A 163 20.78 -12.34 -7.82
N ALA A 164 19.49 -12.59 -7.63
CA ALA A 164 18.46 -12.24 -8.63
C ALA A 164 18.34 -10.72 -8.85
N LEU A 165 18.64 -9.91 -7.82
CA LEU A 165 18.64 -8.44 -7.92
C LEU A 165 20.06 -7.90 -7.74
N PRO A 166 20.75 -7.52 -8.82
CA PRO A 166 22.11 -7.00 -8.72
C PRO A 166 22.13 -5.69 -7.91
N GLY A 167 22.90 -5.68 -6.82
CA GLY A 167 23.01 -4.53 -5.92
C GLY A 167 22.09 -4.57 -4.69
N CYS A 168 21.23 -5.58 -4.55
CA CYS A 168 20.46 -5.77 -3.33
C CYS A 168 21.36 -6.33 -2.21
N MET A 169 21.51 -5.59 -1.11
CA MET A 169 22.27 -6.03 0.07
C MET A 169 21.42 -6.86 1.06
N TYR A 170 20.10 -6.90 0.84
CA TYR A 170 19.16 -7.61 1.71
C TYR A 170 18.97 -9.03 1.20
N SER A 171 19.54 -10.00 1.91
CA SER A 171 19.42 -11.45 1.69
C SER A 171 18.75 -12.11 2.88
#